data_AF-A0A1V4RT78-F1
#
_entry.id   AF-A0A1V4RT78-F1
#
_cell.length_a   1.000
_cell.length_b   1.000
_cell.length_c   1.000
_cell.angle_alpha   90.00
_cell.angle_beta   90.00
_cell.angle_gamma   90.00
#
_symmetry.space_group_name_H-M   'P 1'
#
loop_
_entity.id
_entity.type
_entity.pdbx_description
1 polymer ?
#
loop_
_entity_poly.entity_id
_entity_poly.type
_entity_poly.pdbx_seq_one_letter_code
_entity_poly.pdbx_strand_id
1 'polypeptide(L)'
;PPSRPPLDRHFFHHPFEEISAPLEGLFVSGKNIGEKVRQNEPVGTINNIEIRSPYDGQIWGIYHSGKILPAKQTLALVYTGAGRDEFAHFGFQHRAVAGAVLRELFRFSHKK
;
A
#
# COMPACT_ATOMS: atom_id res chain seq x y z
N PRO A 1 23.71 33.96 4.24
CA PRO A 1 23.24 32.56 4.11
C PRO A 1 22.31 32.39 2.89
N PRO A 2 22.54 31.41 2.00
CA PRO A 2 21.60 31.17 0.91
C PRO A 2 20.26 30.69 1.50
N SER A 3 19.19 31.39 1.13
CA SER A 3 17.82 31.04 1.47
C SER A 3 17.52 29.65 0.92
N ARG A 4 17.08 28.75 1.80
CA ARG A 4 16.57 27.44 1.38
C ARG A 4 15.45 27.68 0.36
N PRO A 5 15.46 27.01 -0.81
CA PRO A 5 14.36 27.11 -1.75
C PRO A 5 13.07 26.68 -1.04
N PRO A 6 11.92 27.30 -1.36
CA PRO A 6 10.65 26.92 -0.79
C PRO A 6 10.41 25.43 -1.09
N LEU A 7 10.18 24.63 -0.05
CA LEU A 7 9.71 23.26 -0.18
C LEU A 7 8.37 23.32 -0.91
N ASP A 8 8.40 22.97 -2.20
CA ASP A 8 7.22 22.86 -3.02
C ASP A 8 6.31 21.77 -2.44
N ARG A 9 5.23 22.19 -1.77
CA ARG A 9 4.27 21.30 -1.12
C ARG A 9 3.37 20.58 -2.12
N HIS A 10 3.53 20.82 -3.43
CA HIS A 10 2.65 20.27 -4.47
C HIS A 10 3.05 18.88 -4.98
N PHE A 11 4.20 18.33 -4.59
CA PHE A 11 4.64 17.00 -5.04
C PHE A 11 3.93 15.80 -4.39
N PHE A 12 3.09 16.02 -3.37
CA PHE A 12 2.39 14.94 -2.64
C PHE A 12 0.86 15.11 -2.63
N HIS A 13 0.24 15.62 -3.69
CA HIS A 13 -1.18 15.35 -3.89
C HIS A 13 -1.33 13.86 -4.17
N HIS A 14 -1.79 13.12 -3.15
CA HIS A 14 -1.84 11.67 -3.06
C HIS A 14 -2.31 11.04 -4.38
N PRO A 15 -1.44 10.39 -5.17
CA PRO A 15 -1.87 9.59 -6.32
C PRO A 15 -2.49 8.26 -5.86
N PHE A 16 -2.92 8.19 -4.60
CA PHE A 16 -3.39 7.00 -3.92
C PHE A 16 -4.84 7.21 -3.57
N GLU A 17 -5.67 6.34 -4.11
CA GLU A 17 -7.06 6.23 -3.76
C GLU A 17 -7.23 5.17 -2.68
N GLU A 18 -8.14 5.43 -1.74
CA GLU A 18 -8.37 4.57 -0.59
C GLU A 18 -9.60 3.69 -0.80
N ILE A 19 -9.44 2.38 -0.58
CA ILE A 19 -10.58 1.47 -0.47
C ILE A 19 -10.80 1.25 1.02
N SER A 20 -11.97 1.63 1.54
CA SER A 20 -12.34 1.43 2.93
C SER A 20 -13.19 0.19 3.13
N ALA A 21 -13.08 -0.43 4.31
CA ALA A 21 -13.92 -1.53 4.73
C ALA A 21 -15.37 -1.04 4.90
N PRO A 22 -16.36 -1.58 4.17
CA PRO A 22 -17.76 -1.15 4.32
C PRO A 22 -18.38 -1.58 5.65
N LEU A 23 -17.84 -2.64 6.26
CA LEU A 23 -18.31 -3.22 7.51
C LEU A 23 -17.13 -3.77 8.33
N GLU A 24 -17.37 -3.99 9.62
CA GLU A 24 -16.41 -4.67 10.48
C GLU A 24 -16.40 -6.19 10.21
N GLY A 25 -15.21 -6.78 10.10
CA GLY A 25 -15.11 -8.22 9.96
C GLY A 25 -13.73 -8.74 9.61
N LEU A 26 -13.66 -10.05 9.41
CA LEU A 26 -12.43 -10.74 9.00
C LEU A 26 -12.16 -10.46 7.52
N PHE A 27 -11.08 -9.74 7.25
CA PHE A 27 -10.61 -9.46 5.90
C PHE A 27 -9.76 -10.61 5.37
N VAL A 28 -10.09 -11.09 4.17
CA VAL A 28 -9.31 -12.05 3.39
C VAL A 28 -8.89 -11.38 2.10
N SER A 29 -7.58 -11.19 1.93
CA SER A 29 -7.05 -10.52 0.72
C SER A 29 -7.16 -11.44 -0.50
N GLY A 30 -7.68 -10.89 -1.61
CA GLY A 30 -7.70 -11.54 -2.93
C GLY A 30 -6.63 -11.01 -3.89
N LYS A 31 -5.86 -9.99 -3.45
CA LYS A 31 -4.81 -9.33 -4.23
C LYS A 31 -3.52 -9.20 -3.43
N ASN A 32 -2.40 -9.04 -4.14
CA ASN A 32 -1.10 -8.70 -3.55
C ASN A 32 -0.65 -7.29 -3.93
N ILE A 33 0.25 -6.74 -3.13
CA ILE A 33 0.94 -5.47 -3.45
C ILE A 33 1.68 -5.62 -4.78
N GLY A 34 1.48 -4.64 -5.66
CA GLY A 34 2.04 -4.60 -7.01
C GLY A 34 1.13 -5.21 -8.08
N GLU A 35 0.02 -5.86 -7.71
CA GLU A 35 -0.95 -6.32 -8.71
C GLU A 35 -1.76 -5.17 -9.30
N LYS A 36 -2.11 -5.29 -10.58
CA LYS A 36 -3.07 -4.40 -11.23
C LYS A 36 -4.47 -4.73 -10.73
N VAL A 37 -5.29 -3.69 -10.60
CA VAL A 37 -6.71 -3.79 -10.26
C VAL A 37 -7.50 -2.87 -11.18
N ARG A 38 -8.65 -3.34 -11.63
CA ARG A 38 -9.61 -2.56 -12.41
C ARG A 38 -10.82 -2.18 -11.58
N GLN A 39 -11.54 -1.17 -12.04
CA GLN A 39 -12.83 -0.80 -11.49
C GLN A 39 -13.78 -2.02 -11.49
N ASN A 40 -14.48 -2.20 -10.39
CA ASN A 40 -15.34 -3.34 -10.05
C ASN A 40 -14.64 -4.71 -9.96
N GLU A 41 -13.31 -4.76 -9.99
CA GLU A 41 -12.56 -6.00 -9.79
C GLU A 41 -12.48 -6.35 -8.29
N PRO A 42 -12.64 -7.64 -7.91
CA PRO A 42 -12.50 -8.06 -6.51
C PRO A 42 -11.08 -7.82 -5.97
N VAL A 43 -11.02 -7.24 -4.78
CA VAL A 43 -9.79 -6.97 -4.01
C VAL A 43 -9.63 -7.95 -2.85
N GLY A 44 -10.74 -8.44 -2.31
CA GLY A 44 -10.79 -9.41 -1.22
C GLY A 44 -12.20 -9.59 -0.70
N THR A 45 -12.35 -10.20 0.47
CA THR A 45 -13.65 -10.38 1.12
C THR A 45 -13.59 -9.95 2.59
N ILE A 46 -14.73 -9.50 3.11
CA ILE A 46 -14.95 -9.31 4.56
C ILE A 46 -16.17 -10.14 4.95
N ASN A 47 -16.01 -11.12 5.84
CA ASN A 47 -17.09 -12.05 6.24
C ASN A 47 -17.82 -12.67 5.02
N ASN A 48 -17.08 -13.10 4.00
CA ASN A 48 -17.57 -13.63 2.72
C ASN A 48 -18.32 -12.63 1.82
N ILE A 49 -18.38 -11.34 2.18
CA ILE A 49 -18.87 -10.27 1.30
C ILE A 49 -17.71 -9.78 0.45
N GLU A 50 -17.87 -9.81 -0.86
CA GLU A 50 -16.83 -9.39 -1.79
C GLU A 50 -16.65 -7.87 -1.78
N ILE A 51 -15.40 -7.45 -1.66
CA ILE A 51 -15.00 -6.05 -1.71
C ILE A 51 -14.36 -5.79 -3.07
N ARG A 52 -14.94 -4.84 -3.81
CA ARG A 52 -14.51 -4.50 -5.17
C ARG A 52 -13.80 -3.14 -5.19
N SER A 53 -12.81 -3.01 -6.06
CA SER A 53 -12.13 -1.73 -6.28
C SER A 53 -13.06 -0.77 -7.03
N PRO A 54 -13.23 0.48 -6.57
CA PRO A 54 -13.91 1.50 -7.36
C PRO A 54 -12.96 2.22 -8.33
N TYR A 55 -11.68 1.84 -8.36
CA TYR A 55 -10.62 2.50 -9.12
C TYR A 55 -9.88 1.54 -10.06
N ASP A 56 -9.37 2.08 -11.16
CA ASP A 56 -8.35 1.45 -11.99
C ASP A 56 -6.95 1.86 -11.49
N GLY A 57 -6.04 0.90 -11.33
CA GLY A 57 -4.69 1.21 -10.90
C GLY A 57 -3.86 0.00 -10.48
N GLN A 58 -2.94 0.23 -9.55
CA GLN A 58 -2.08 -0.80 -8.96
C GLN A 58 -2.21 -0.80 -7.44
N ILE A 59 -2.33 -1.99 -6.83
CA ILE A 59 -2.36 -2.12 -5.37
C ILE A 59 -1.01 -1.69 -4.81
N TRP A 60 -0.99 -0.60 -4.05
CA TRP A 60 0.22 -0.09 -3.40
C TRP A 60 0.32 -0.58 -1.95
N GLY A 61 -0.81 -0.61 -1.26
CA GLY A 61 -0.93 -1.15 0.09
C GLY A 61 -2.20 -1.97 0.22
N ILE A 62 -2.14 -3.05 0.99
CA ILE A 62 -3.30 -3.86 1.32
C ILE A 62 -3.10 -4.50 2.69
N TYR A 63 -4.15 -4.58 3.49
CA TYR A 63 -4.08 -5.26 4.77
C TYR A 63 -3.76 -6.75 4.60
N HIS A 64 -3.07 -7.31 5.59
CA HIS A 64 -2.77 -8.73 5.57
C HIS A 64 -4.05 -9.56 5.73
N SER A 65 -4.14 -10.66 5.00
CA SER A 65 -5.25 -11.61 5.12
C SER A 65 -5.34 -12.16 6.55
N GLY A 66 -6.56 -12.35 7.05
CA GLY A 66 -6.82 -12.87 8.39
C GLY A 66 -6.90 -11.79 9.49
N LYS A 67 -6.88 -10.50 9.14
CA LYS A 67 -7.05 -9.39 10.10
C LYS A 67 -8.52 -9.01 10.25
N ILE A 68 -8.95 -8.72 11.48
CA ILE A 68 -10.24 -8.06 11.72
C ILE A 68 -10.07 -6.57 11.43
N LEU A 69 -10.87 -6.04 10.51
CA LEU A 69 -10.90 -4.63 10.17
C LEU A 69 -12.20 -4.01 10.72
N PRO A 70 -12.13 -2.87 11.43
CA PRO A 70 -13.26 -1.99 11.71
C PRO A 70 -13.90 -1.44 10.43
N ALA A 71 -15.18 -1.10 10.51
CA ALA A 71 -15.84 -0.35 9.44
C ALA A 71 -15.15 1.00 9.17
N LYS A 72 -15.17 1.42 7.91
CA LYS A 72 -14.53 2.63 7.36
C LYS A 72 -13.01 2.67 7.42
N GLN A 73 -12.34 1.68 8.02
CA GLN A 73 -10.90 1.59 7.99
C GLN A 73 -10.42 1.27 6.57
N THR A 74 -9.39 1.99 6.11
CA THR A 74 -8.74 1.76 4.81
C THR A 74 -8.16 0.35 4.75
N LEU A 75 -8.63 -0.48 3.83
CA LEU A 75 -8.16 -1.85 3.63
C LEU A 75 -7.11 -1.96 2.53
N ALA A 76 -7.18 -1.08 1.52
CA ALA A 76 -6.20 -1.03 0.43
C ALA A 76 -5.99 0.40 -0.07
N LEU A 77 -4.80 0.63 -0.62
CA LEU A 77 -4.37 1.85 -1.30
C LEU A 77 -4.11 1.50 -2.76
N VAL A 78 -4.73 2.24 -3.67
CA VAL A 78 -4.60 2.05 -5.13
C VAL A 78 -3.87 3.24 -5.71
N TYR A 79 -2.74 3.00 -6.35
CA TYR A 79 -2.04 4.03 -7.13
C TYR A 79 -2.74 4.21 -8.49
N THR A 80 -3.26 5.41 -8.76
CA THR A 80 -4.00 5.77 -9.99
C THR A 80 -3.22 6.70 -10.92
N GLY A 81 -1.98 7.06 -10.56
CA GLY A 81 -1.14 7.97 -11.34
C GLY A 81 -0.70 7.42 -12.71
N ALA A 82 -0.08 8.29 -13.52
CA ALA A 82 0.36 7.95 -14.87
C ALA A 82 1.22 6.68 -14.87
N GLY A 83 0.65 5.61 -15.45
CA GLY A 83 1.22 4.27 -15.45
C GLY A 83 2.60 4.24 -16.07
N ARG A 84 3.62 4.32 -15.22
CA ARG A 84 4.95 3.85 -15.58
C ARG A 84 5.19 2.59 -14.78
N ASP A 85 5.57 1.53 -15.48
CA ASP A 85 6.10 0.28 -14.94
C ASP A 85 7.32 0.46 -14.00
N GLU A 86 7.67 1.71 -13.64
CA GLU A 86 8.64 2.10 -12.61
C GLU A 86 8.33 1.42 -11.26
N PHE A 87 7.06 1.13 -10.94
CA PHE A 87 6.72 0.39 -9.71
C PHE A 87 6.91 -1.12 -9.79
N ALA A 88 6.83 -1.72 -10.98
CA ALA A 88 7.23 -3.11 -11.17
C ALA A 88 8.74 -3.32 -10.93
N HIS A 89 9.52 -2.24 -11.02
CA HIS A 89 10.96 -2.24 -10.74
C HIS A 89 11.30 -2.06 -9.25
N PHE A 90 10.32 -1.85 -8.36
CA PHE A 90 10.50 -2.10 -6.91
C PHE A 90 10.49 -3.61 -6.58
N GLY A 91 11.00 -4.42 -7.52
CA GLY A 91 11.33 -5.81 -7.31
C GLY A 91 12.38 -5.98 -6.21
N PHE A 92 12.32 -7.14 -5.57
CA PHE A 92 13.24 -7.80 -4.63
C PHE A 92 14.43 -7.02 -4.03
N GLN A 93 15.21 -6.30 -4.84
CA GLN A 93 16.36 -5.50 -4.42
C GLN A 93 16.01 -4.45 -3.36
N HIS A 94 14.89 -3.74 -3.48
CA HIS A 94 14.48 -2.76 -2.46
C HIS A 94 14.06 -3.42 -1.14
N ARG A 95 13.44 -4.60 -1.19
CA ARG A 95 13.14 -5.41 0.02
C ARG A 95 14.42 -5.92 0.66
N ALA A 96 15.42 -6.29 -0.13
CA ALA A 96 16.74 -6.72 0.35
C ALA A 96 17.48 -5.56 1.04
N VAL A 97 17.43 -4.34 0.48
CA VAL A 97 18.00 -3.14 1.09
C VAL A 97 17.28 -2.79 2.39
N ALA A 98 15.93 -2.74 2.39
CA ALA A 98 15.16 -2.50 3.61
C ALA A 98 15.44 -3.56 4.70
N GLY A 99 15.53 -4.83 4.31
CA GLY A 99 15.88 -5.93 5.21
C GLY A 99 17.34 -5.92 5.70
N ALA A 100 18.28 -5.37 4.92
CA ALA A 100 19.67 -5.19 5.34
C ALA A 100 19.80 -4.04 6.35
N VAL A 101 19.11 -2.92 6.09
CA VAL A 101 19.07 -1.77 7.01
C VAL A 101 18.45 -2.17 8.36
N LEU A 102 17.32 -2.88 8.34
CA LEU A 102 16.68 -3.38 9.56
C LEU A 102 17.60 -4.33 10.34
N ARG A 103 18.27 -5.27 9.66
CA ARG A 103 19.21 -6.19 10.32
C ARG A 103 20.38 -5.47 11.00
N GLU A 104 20.91 -4.43 10.37
CA GLU A 104 22.04 -3.69 10.95
C GLU A 104 21.61 -2.84 12.16
N LEU A 105 20.42 -2.25 12.12
CA LEU A 105 19.84 -1.56 13.29
C LEU A 105 19.61 -2.50 14.48
N PHE A 106 19.10 -3.71 14.23
CA PHE A 106 18.94 -4.73 15.28
C PHE A 106 20.28 -5.18 15.87
N ARG A 107 21.32 -5.34 15.05
CA ARG A 107 22.68 -5.64 15.53
C ARG A 107 23.25 -4.52 16.39
N PHE A 108 23.05 -3.27 16.01
CA PHE A 108 23.47 -2.12 16.81
C PHE A 108 22.68 -2.00 18.13
N SER A 109 21.39 -2.31 18.13
CA SER A 109 20.55 -2.25 19.34
C SER A 109 20.84 -3.36 20.35
N HIS A 110 21.34 -4.52 19.92
CA HIS A 110 21.69 -5.64 20.79
C HIS A 110 23.15 -5.66 21.25
N LYS A 111 23.97 -4.69 20.81
CA LYS A 111 25.37 -4.52 21.24
C LYS A 111 25.55 -3.57 22.44
N LYS A 112 24.49 -3.34 23.22
CA LYS A 112 24.54 -2.65 24.51
C LYS A 112 24.38 -3.63 25.65
#